data_AF-A0A7V6R8X0-F1
#
_entry.id   AF-A0A7V6R8X0-F1
#
_cell.length_a   1.000
_cell.length_b   1.000
_cell.length_c   1.000
_cell.angle_alpha   90.00
_cell.angle_beta   90.00
_cell.angle_gamma   90.00
#
_symmetry.space_group_name_H-M   'P 1'
#
loop_
_entity.id
_entity.type
_entity.pdbx_description
1 polymer ?
#
loop_
_entity_poly.entity_id
_entity_poly.type
_entity_poly.pdbx_seq_one_letter_code
_entity_poly.pdbx_strand_id
1 'polypeptide(L)'
;MCGIAGFCNFNIDYTQKRDYWNNILIKMRESVAHRGNDNTGEFLRMHVGLSHTRLSIRDLCFGRQPIVRSIGDTEYVIVYNGEIYNTDELVPELKKAGFRFETTTDTEVILYAYIYHGIDFVNKLNGIFAFAIWDGGLERLVLYRDRVGVKPLFYTIKDNTVVFGSEIKALFCFPGIKPEIDINSLREVFGIGPARTSGDGVFCGINEIKPGEYAVYSKKGFYTVRYWKLESHAHTDSYKQTVEKVSFLVCDAIRRQMVSDVPICSFL
;
A
#
# COMPACT_ATOMS: atom_id res chain seq x y z
N MET A 1 -7.91 -9.03 5.60
CA MET A 1 -6.84 -8.16 5.05
C MET A 1 -7.27 -6.71 5.22
N CYS A 2 -6.40 -5.73 5.39
CA CYS A 2 -6.89 -4.35 5.42
C CYS A 2 -7.37 -3.88 4.04
N GLY A 3 -8.07 -2.74 4.01
CA GLY A 3 -8.40 -2.00 2.80
C GLY A 3 -7.92 -0.56 2.94
N ILE A 4 -7.22 -0.06 1.93
CA ILE A 4 -6.82 1.35 1.83
C ILE A 4 -7.53 2.02 0.66
N ALA A 5 -7.80 3.31 0.80
CA ALA A 5 -8.33 4.14 -0.26
C ALA A 5 -7.97 5.61 -0.03
N GLY A 6 -8.09 6.44 -1.06
CA GLY A 6 -7.87 7.87 -0.90
C GLY A 6 -7.76 8.61 -2.22
N PHE A 7 -7.51 9.92 -2.10
CA PHE A 7 -7.35 10.81 -3.24
C PHE A 7 -6.41 11.96 -2.92
N CYS A 8 -5.78 12.53 -3.95
CA CYS A 8 -4.92 13.72 -3.82
C CYS A 8 -5.04 14.61 -5.06
N ASN A 9 -5.14 15.93 -4.83
CA ASN A 9 -5.13 16.97 -5.85
C ASN A 9 -4.58 18.27 -5.27
N PHE A 10 -3.52 18.80 -5.88
CA PHE A 10 -2.86 20.04 -5.43
C PHE A 10 -3.58 21.34 -5.85
N ASN A 11 -4.59 21.24 -6.71
CA ASN A 11 -5.39 22.38 -7.16
C ASN A 11 -6.72 22.51 -6.40
N ILE A 12 -7.02 21.59 -5.49
CA ILE A 12 -8.25 21.57 -4.70
C ILE A 12 -7.90 21.73 -3.23
N ASP A 13 -8.70 22.55 -2.53
CA ASP A 13 -8.74 22.58 -1.08
C ASP A 13 -9.95 21.78 -0.58
N TYR A 14 -9.71 20.52 -0.21
CA TYR A 14 -10.74 19.63 0.31
C TYR A 14 -11.30 20.06 1.67
N THR A 15 -10.63 20.97 2.38
CA THR A 15 -11.12 21.45 3.69
C THR A 15 -12.27 22.45 3.55
N GLN A 16 -12.42 23.12 2.41
CA GLN A 16 -13.54 24.04 2.16
C GLN A 16 -14.91 23.35 2.15
N LYS A 17 -14.95 22.07 1.76
CA LYS A 17 -16.15 21.22 1.80
C LYS A 17 -15.87 19.95 2.61
N ARG A 18 -15.33 20.13 3.82
CA ARG A 18 -14.82 19.05 4.67
C ARG A 18 -15.79 17.88 4.81
N ASP A 19 -17.05 18.14 5.17
CA ASP A 19 -18.05 17.09 5.40
C ASP A 19 -18.36 16.29 4.14
N TYR A 20 -18.44 16.97 3.00
CA TYR A 20 -18.66 16.32 1.70
C TYR A 20 -17.51 15.35 1.38
N TRP A 21 -16.26 15.83 1.44
CA TRP A 21 -15.09 15.02 1.11
C TRP A 21 -14.82 13.92 2.13
N ASN A 22 -15.09 14.18 3.40
CA ASN A 22 -15.04 13.14 4.43
C ASN A 22 -16.08 12.04 4.19
N ASN A 23 -17.29 12.40 3.76
CA ASN A 23 -18.30 11.41 3.37
C ASN A 23 -17.87 10.58 2.14
N ILE A 24 -17.14 11.18 1.19
CA ILE A 24 -16.54 10.41 0.09
C ILE A 24 -15.52 9.40 0.62
N LEU A 25 -14.61 9.80 1.52
CA LEU A 25 -13.63 8.89 2.14
C LEU A 25 -14.30 7.73 2.89
N ILE A 26 -15.38 8.01 3.62
CA ILE A 26 -16.19 7.01 4.32
C ILE A 26 -16.79 6.01 3.30
N LYS A 27 -17.40 6.49 2.21
CA LYS A 27 -17.96 5.61 1.17
C LYS A 27 -16.89 4.74 0.52
N MET A 28 -15.72 5.31 0.22
CA MET A 28 -14.58 4.57 -0.32
C MET A 28 -14.16 3.44 0.65
N ARG A 29 -14.04 3.76 1.95
CA ARG A 29 -13.71 2.79 3.00
C ARG A 29 -14.77 1.69 3.11
N GLU A 30 -16.03 2.07 3.18
CA GLU A 30 -17.16 1.14 3.34
C GLU A 30 -17.27 0.14 2.18
N SER A 31 -16.97 0.60 0.96
CA SER A 31 -16.96 -0.29 -0.22
C SER A 31 -15.98 -1.46 -0.06
N VAL A 32 -14.90 -1.28 0.69
CA VAL A 32 -13.86 -2.30 0.96
C VAL A 32 -13.90 -2.85 2.38
N ALA A 33 -14.95 -2.57 3.17
CA ALA A 33 -15.06 -2.99 4.57
C ALA A 33 -15.03 -4.51 4.77
N HIS A 34 -15.48 -5.30 3.79
CA HIS A 34 -15.42 -6.76 3.82
C HIS A 34 -13.99 -7.33 3.93
N ARG A 35 -12.96 -6.54 3.63
CA ARG A 35 -11.57 -6.96 3.82
C ARG A 35 -11.23 -7.03 5.33
N GLY A 36 -11.80 -6.11 6.12
CA GLY A 36 -11.73 -6.05 7.58
C GLY A 36 -12.45 -4.81 8.11
N ASN A 37 -13.18 -4.93 9.21
CA ASN A 37 -13.99 -3.85 9.80
C ASN A 37 -13.75 -3.61 11.30
N ASP A 38 -12.65 -4.15 11.85
CA ASP A 38 -12.36 -4.08 13.29
C ASP A 38 -12.03 -2.65 13.74
N ASN A 39 -11.39 -1.88 12.85
CA ASN A 39 -11.04 -0.49 13.07
C ASN A 39 -11.11 0.29 11.76
N THR A 40 -11.50 1.55 11.84
CA THR A 40 -11.71 2.44 10.71
C THR A 40 -11.11 3.82 10.99
N GLY A 41 -10.69 4.50 9.93
CA GLY A 41 -10.19 5.85 10.04
C GLY A 41 -10.13 6.58 8.71
N GLU A 42 -10.30 7.89 8.80
CA GLU A 42 -10.21 8.84 7.72
C GLU A 42 -9.25 9.97 8.12
N PHE A 43 -8.50 10.46 7.14
CA PHE A 43 -7.62 11.60 7.28
C PHE A 43 -7.87 12.54 6.12
N LEU A 44 -8.08 13.83 6.40
CA LEU A 44 -8.34 14.84 5.40
C LEU A 44 -7.55 16.12 5.69
N ARG A 45 -6.85 16.60 4.67
CA ARG A 45 -6.12 17.88 4.60
C ARG A 45 -6.46 18.57 3.29
N MET A 46 -5.93 19.78 3.11
CA MET A 46 -6.15 20.63 1.94
C MET A 46 -6.04 19.84 0.62
N HIS A 47 -4.96 19.09 0.40
CA HIS A 47 -4.70 18.45 -0.89
C HIS A 47 -4.83 16.92 -0.89
N VAL A 48 -5.15 16.29 0.25
CA VAL A 48 -5.12 14.83 0.37
C VAL A 48 -6.22 14.32 1.30
N GLY A 49 -6.83 13.21 0.91
CA GLY A 49 -7.73 12.40 1.71
C GLY A 49 -7.26 10.95 1.72
N LEU A 50 -7.18 10.32 2.89
CA LEU A 50 -6.83 8.91 3.06
C LEU A 50 -7.88 8.22 3.93
N SER A 51 -8.22 6.98 3.61
CA SER A 51 -9.09 6.15 4.46
C SER A 51 -8.58 4.72 4.54
N HIS A 52 -8.89 4.09 5.68
CA HIS A 52 -8.43 2.75 6.00
C HIS A 52 -9.53 1.96 6.71
N THR A 53 -9.63 0.67 6.38
CA THR A 53 -10.43 -0.32 7.09
C THR A 53 -9.54 -1.50 7.48
N ARG A 54 -9.61 -1.91 8.75
CA ARG A 54 -8.63 -2.80 9.36
C ARG A 54 -9.16 -4.20 9.57
N LEU A 55 -8.33 -5.20 9.27
CA LEU A 55 -8.38 -6.50 9.94
C LEU A 55 -7.20 -6.57 10.92
N SER A 56 -7.47 -6.77 12.19
CA SER A 56 -6.50 -6.67 13.27
C SER A 56 -5.77 -8.00 13.45
N ILE A 57 -4.59 -8.14 12.82
CA ILE A 57 -3.74 -9.35 12.91
C ILE A 57 -2.55 -9.14 13.86
N ARG A 58 -2.03 -7.90 13.96
CA ARG A 58 -0.92 -7.50 14.85
C ARG A 58 -1.26 -6.22 15.60
N ASP A 59 -0.91 -6.12 16.88
CA ASP A 59 -1.18 -4.97 17.78
C ASP A 59 -2.65 -4.55 17.78
N LEU A 60 -3.49 -5.32 18.47
CA LEU A 60 -4.94 -5.12 18.50
C LEU A 60 -5.37 -3.76 19.08
N CYS A 61 -4.52 -3.11 19.88
CA CYS A 61 -4.88 -1.94 20.69
C CYS A 61 -4.48 -0.61 20.05
N PHE A 62 -3.29 -0.50 19.45
CA PHE A 62 -2.73 0.79 19.02
C PHE A 62 -2.54 0.93 17.52
N GLY A 63 -2.78 -0.12 16.74
CA GLY A 63 -2.61 -0.13 15.29
C GLY A 63 -3.70 0.56 14.46
N ARG A 64 -4.34 1.62 14.98
CA ARG A 64 -5.32 2.41 14.23
C ARG A 64 -4.64 3.16 13.11
N GLN A 65 -5.26 3.15 11.93
CA GLN A 65 -4.79 3.84 10.75
C GLN A 65 -5.88 4.78 10.20
N PRO A 66 -5.53 5.90 9.54
CA PRO A 66 -4.18 6.33 9.16
C PRO A 66 -3.26 6.66 10.35
N ILE A 67 -1.98 6.25 10.30
CA ILE A 67 -0.98 6.68 11.30
C ILE A 67 -0.42 8.03 10.87
N VAL A 68 -0.38 8.97 11.81
CA VAL A 68 0.14 10.33 11.61
C VAL A 68 1.34 10.54 12.52
N ARG A 69 2.44 11.07 11.97
CA ARG A 69 3.64 11.46 12.72
C ARG A 69 4.12 12.82 12.27
N SER A 70 4.65 13.60 13.21
CA SER A 70 5.22 14.92 12.93
C SER A 70 6.70 14.97 13.27
N ILE A 71 7.51 15.51 12.36
CA ILE A 71 8.93 15.83 12.59
C ILE A 71 9.07 17.34 12.44
N GLY A 72 9.28 18.03 13.56
CA GLY A 72 9.10 19.48 13.60
C GLY A 72 7.67 19.84 13.19
N ASP A 73 7.52 20.78 12.25
CA ASP A 73 6.22 21.22 11.73
C ASP A 73 5.70 20.37 10.55
N THR A 74 6.44 19.32 10.15
CA THR A 74 6.09 18.50 8.99
C THR A 74 5.29 17.27 9.40
N GLU A 75 4.09 17.13 8.85
CA GLU A 75 3.20 15.98 9.04
C GLU A 75 3.43 14.91 7.96
N TYR A 76 3.57 13.65 8.39
CA TYR A 76 3.67 12.47 7.54
C TYR A 76 2.55 11.50 7.91
N VAL A 77 1.90 10.91 6.90
CA VAL A 77 0.72 10.06 7.12
C VAL A 77 0.79 8.81 6.28
N ILE A 78 0.41 7.66 6.85
CA ILE A 78 0.38 6.39 6.13
C ILE A 78 -0.96 5.67 6.29
N VAL A 79 -1.40 5.06 5.19
CA VAL A 79 -2.38 3.96 5.18
C VAL A 79 -1.77 2.74 4.54
N TYR A 80 -1.97 1.56 5.15
CA TYR A 80 -1.22 0.35 4.85
C TYR A 80 -2.09 -0.90 4.89
N ASN A 81 -1.89 -1.75 3.88
CA ASN A 81 -2.42 -3.09 3.79
C ASN A 81 -1.28 -4.07 3.50
N GLY A 82 -0.85 -4.82 4.50
CA GLY A 82 0.27 -5.73 4.33
C GLY A 82 0.75 -6.35 5.62
N GLU A 83 1.87 -7.07 5.51
CA GLU A 83 2.71 -7.51 6.61
C GLU A 83 4.19 -7.30 6.25
N ILE A 84 4.97 -6.70 7.16
CA ILE A 84 6.43 -6.64 7.07
C ILE A 84 7.04 -7.66 8.02
N TYR A 85 7.85 -8.54 7.45
CA TYR A 85 8.46 -9.69 8.13
C TYR A 85 9.85 -9.42 8.70
N ASN A 86 10.43 -8.24 8.44
CA ASN A 86 11.75 -7.87 8.94
C ASN A 86 11.74 -6.60 9.81
N THR A 87 10.65 -6.34 10.55
CA THR A 87 10.58 -5.18 11.46
C THR A 87 11.70 -5.18 12.50
N ASP A 88 12.05 -6.36 13.03
CA ASP A 88 13.09 -6.50 14.05
C ASP A 88 14.49 -6.15 13.54
N GLU A 89 14.70 -6.25 12.22
CA GLU A 89 15.94 -5.84 11.55
C GLU A 89 15.98 -4.30 11.36
N LEU A 90 14.82 -3.66 11.13
CA LEU A 90 14.72 -2.22 10.81
C LEU A 90 14.68 -1.33 12.07
N VAL A 91 13.99 -1.78 13.12
CA VAL A 91 13.74 -0.98 14.33
C VAL A 91 15.04 -0.52 15.03
N PRO A 92 16.10 -1.34 15.20
CA PRO A 92 17.31 -0.91 15.87
C PRO A 92 17.99 0.30 15.22
N GLU A 93 18.02 0.35 13.89
CA GLU A 93 18.59 1.48 13.13
C GLU A 93 17.78 2.76 13.38
N LEU A 94 16.45 2.67 13.30
CA LEU A 94 15.54 3.80 13.51
C LEU A 94 15.59 4.33 14.95
N LYS A 95 15.65 3.43 15.95
CA LYS A 95 15.81 3.84 17.36
C LYS A 95 17.13 4.58 17.59
N LYS A 96 18.22 4.12 16.98
CA LYS A 96 19.53 4.81 17.04
C LYS A 96 19.50 6.19 16.38
N ALA A 97 18.70 6.35 15.32
CA ALA A 97 18.46 7.64 14.68
C ALA A 97 17.54 8.58 15.48
N GLY A 98 17.00 8.14 16.63
CA GLY A 98 16.21 8.95 17.55
C GLY A 98 14.69 8.80 17.42
N PHE A 99 14.19 7.93 16.56
CA PHE A 99 12.74 7.69 16.42
C PHE A 99 12.18 6.99 17.66
N ARG A 100 11.08 7.53 18.18
CA ARG A 100 10.32 6.95 19.30
C ARG A 100 9.03 6.33 18.75
N PHE A 101 8.86 5.05 19.01
CA PHE A 101 7.70 4.28 18.57
C PHE A 101 6.59 4.40 19.61
N GLU A 102 5.38 4.69 19.17
CA GLU A 102 4.17 4.72 20.01
C GLU A 102 3.34 3.45 19.88
N THR A 103 3.62 2.62 18.86
CA THR A 103 2.93 1.37 18.55
C THR A 103 3.93 0.23 18.41
N THR A 104 3.43 -1.01 18.36
CA THR A 104 4.23 -2.18 17.97
C THR A 104 3.93 -2.63 16.54
N THR A 105 3.19 -1.82 15.77
CA THR A 105 2.85 -2.10 14.38
C THR A 105 4.03 -1.94 13.44
N ASP A 106 4.05 -2.76 12.40
CA ASP A 106 4.90 -2.58 11.23
C ASP A 106 4.62 -1.27 10.47
N THR A 107 3.39 -0.76 10.55
CA THR A 107 2.97 0.48 9.89
C THR A 107 3.80 1.69 10.33
N GLU A 108 4.07 1.81 11.64
CA GLU A 108 4.91 2.89 12.17
C GLU A 108 6.38 2.72 11.76
N VAL A 109 6.88 1.48 11.69
CA VAL A 109 8.22 1.16 11.18
C VAL A 109 8.38 1.61 9.74
N ILE A 110 7.39 1.36 8.88
CA ILE A 110 7.39 1.80 7.48
C ILE A 110 7.47 3.33 7.41
N LEU A 111 6.63 4.05 8.18
CA LEU A 111 6.60 5.51 8.13
C LEU A 111 7.93 6.13 8.58
N TYR A 112 8.52 5.64 9.67
CA TYR A 112 9.83 6.13 10.11
C TYR A 112 10.97 5.72 9.17
N ALA A 113 10.93 4.53 8.57
CA ALA A 113 11.90 4.14 7.57
C ALA A 113 11.84 5.05 6.34
N TYR A 114 10.64 5.44 5.89
CA TYR A 114 10.45 6.44 4.84
C TYR A 114 11.03 7.81 5.23
N ILE A 115 10.72 8.30 6.43
CA ILE A 115 11.23 9.59 6.91
C ILE A 115 12.76 9.59 6.99
N TYR A 116 13.36 8.48 7.42
CA TYR A 116 14.80 8.38 7.64
C TYR A 116 15.60 8.13 6.36
N HIS A 117 15.15 7.19 5.52
CA HIS A 117 15.87 6.76 4.31
C HIS A 117 15.37 7.42 3.02
N GLY A 118 14.27 8.17 3.09
CA GLY A 118 13.63 8.76 1.92
C GLY A 118 12.86 7.74 1.08
N ILE A 119 12.62 8.10 -0.18
CA ILE A 119 11.67 7.40 -1.04
C ILE A 119 12.06 5.94 -1.35
N ASP A 120 13.35 5.64 -1.37
CA ASP A 120 13.89 4.31 -1.73
C ASP A 120 14.03 3.36 -0.53
N PHE A 121 13.53 3.76 0.65
CA PHE A 121 13.49 2.92 1.85
C PHE A 121 12.83 1.56 1.60
N VAL A 122 11.90 1.49 0.63
CA VAL A 122 11.15 0.29 0.24
C VAL A 122 12.07 -0.88 -0.13
N ASN A 123 13.30 -0.61 -0.60
CA ASN A 123 14.29 -1.65 -0.91
C ASN A 123 14.70 -2.48 0.32
N LYS A 124 14.58 -1.90 1.52
CA LYS A 124 14.88 -2.56 2.80
C LYS A 124 13.72 -3.42 3.33
N LEU A 125 12.52 -3.31 2.75
CA LEU A 125 11.36 -4.04 3.22
C LEU A 125 11.37 -5.49 2.74
N ASN A 126 11.10 -6.42 3.65
CA ASN A 126 10.74 -7.80 3.37
C ASN A 126 9.30 -8.02 3.83
N GLY A 127 8.38 -8.20 2.89
CA GLY A 127 6.96 -8.27 3.20
C GLY A 127 6.08 -8.30 1.96
N ILE A 128 4.77 -8.41 2.21
CA ILE A 128 3.71 -8.25 1.21
C ILE A 128 2.91 -7.01 1.59
N PHE A 129 2.71 -6.07 0.67
CA PHE A 129 2.21 -4.76 1.03
C PHE A 129 1.66 -3.95 -0.13
N ALA A 130 0.67 -3.14 0.20
CA ALA A 130 0.24 -1.97 -0.55
C ALA A 130 0.04 -0.84 0.47
N PHE A 131 0.68 0.31 0.26
CA PHE A 131 0.48 1.48 1.13
C PHE A 131 0.56 2.79 0.38
N ALA A 132 -0.02 3.81 1.00
CA ALA A 132 0.09 5.19 0.57
C ALA A 132 0.70 6.04 1.69
N ILE A 133 1.71 6.84 1.36
CA ILE A 133 2.33 7.81 2.26
C ILE A 133 2.05 9.21 1.73
N TRP A 134 1.46 10.04 2.58
CA TRP A 134 1.49 11.49 2.40
C TRP A 134 2.73 12.05 3.10
N ASP A 135 3.54 12.76 2.33
CA ASP A 135 4.72 13.48 2.80
C ASP A 135 4.43 14.98 2.71
N GLY A 136 4.14 15.59 3.86
CA GLY A 136 3.85 17.02 3.94
C GLY A 136 5.07 17.90 3.71
N GLY A 137 6.29 17.38 3.87
CA GLY A 137 7.53 18.16 3.71
C GLY A 137 7.88 18.35 2.24
N LEU A 138 7.61 17.33 1.43
CA LEU A 138 7.81 17.37 -0.02
C LEU A 138 6.51 17.58 -0.82
N GLU A 139 5.39 17.76 -0.12
CA GLU A 139 4.05 17.87 -0.71
C GLU A 139 3.79 16.80 -1.80
N ARG A 140 3.88 15.52 -1.40
CA ARG A 140 3.67 14.40 -2.32
C ARG A 140 2.88 13.26 -1.70
N LEU A 141 2.08 12.60 -2.53
CA LEU A 141 1.49 11.30 -2.25
C LEU A 141 2.33 10.23 -2.95
N VAL A 142 2.76 9.21 -2.21
CA VAL A 142 3.51 8.08 -2.77
C VAL A 142 2.75 6.78 -2.52
N LEU A 143 2.50 6.02 -3.59
CA LEU A 143 1.80 4.73 -3.58
C LEU A 143 2.82 3.62 -3.80
N TYR A 144 2.94 2.68 -2.86
CA TYR A 144 3.90 1.58 -2.94
C TYR A 144 3.17 0.24 -3.06
N ARG A 145 3.68 -0.64 -3.94
CA ARG A 145 3.24 -2.04 -4.03
C ARG A 145 4.43 -2.99 -3.88
N ASP A 146 4.22 -4.13 -3.24
CA ASP A 146 5.26 -5.11 -2.98
C ASP A 146 5.87 -5.72 -4.25
N ARG A 147 7.02 -6.38 -4.06
CA ARG A 147 7.89 -6.91 -5.11
C ARG A 147 7.15 -7.75 -6.16
N VAL A 148 6.21 -8.58 -5.72
CA VAL A 148 5.49 -9.52 -6.60
C VAL A 148 3.98 -9.22 -6.71
N GLY A 149 3.53 -8.12 -6.11
CA GLY A 149 2.17 -7.60 -6.24
C GLY A 149 1.11 -8.37 -5.46
N VAL A 150 1.47 -9.00 -4.34
CA VAL A 150 0.55 -9.80 -3.50
C VAL A 150 -0.62 -8.96 -3.01
N LYS A 151 -0.37 -7.73 -2.55
CA LYS A 151 -1.44 -6.83 -2.13
C LYS A 151 -1.87 -5.95 -3.32
N PRO A 152 -3.17 -5.85 -3.62
CA PRO A 152 -3.67 -5.05 -4.73
C PRO A 152 -3.61 -3.55 -4.43
N LEU A 153 -3.34 -2.75 -5.45
CA LEU A 153 -3.37 -1.29 -5.38
C LEU A 153 -3.72 -0.70 -6.74
N PHE A 154 -4.96 -0.26 -6.87
CA PHE A 154 -5.50 0.36 -8.07
C PHE A 154 -5.48 1.87 -7.95
N TYR A 155 -5.36 2.54 -9.10
CA TYR A 155 -5.45 3.98 -9.19
C TYR A 155 -6.04 4.45 -10.52
N THR A 156 -6.49 5.69 -10.53
CA THR A 156 -6.79 6.45 -11.74
C THR A 156 -6.42 7.91 -11.55
N ILE A 157 -6.25 8.63 -12.65
CA ILE A 157 -6.00 10.08 -12.65
C ILE A 157 -7.17 10.75 -13.36
N LYS A 158 -7.99 11.47 -12.60
CA LYS A 158 -9.17 12.16 -13.11
C LYS A 158 -9.11 13.63 -12.72
N ASP A 159 -9.09 14.52 -13.71
CA ASP A 159 -9.09 15.97 -13.51
C ASP A 159 -7.99 16.44 -12.53
N ASN A 160 -6.76 15.94 -12.74
CA ASN A 160 -5.59 16.14 -11.85
C ASN A 160 -5.78 15.60 -10.43
N THR A 161 -6.72 14.69 -10.21
CA THR A 161 -6.88 13.97 -8.95
C THR A 161 -6.38 12.55 -9.13
N VAL A 162 -5.36 12.16 -8.36
CA VAL A 162 -5.04 10.74 -8.19
C VAL A 162 -6.05 10.17 -7.22
N VAL A 163 -6.78 9.14 -7.63
CA VAL A 163 -7.71 8.38 -6.77
C VAL A 163 -7.22 6.95 -6.72
N PHE A 164 -7.10 6.37 -5.53
CA PHE A 164 -6.53 5.03 -5.35
C PHE A 164 -7.32 4.19 -4.36
N GLY A 165 -7.09 2.88 -4.40
CA GLY A 165 -7.61 1.95 -3.40
C GLY A 165 -7.18 0.50 -3.60
N SER A 166 -7.38 -0.32 -2.57
CA SER A 166 -7.10 -1.76 -2.65
C SER A 166 -7.98 -2.51 -3.64
N GLU A 167 -9.15 -1.96 -3.98
CA GLU A 167 -10.07 -2.54 -4.95
C GLU A 167 -10.70 -1.45 -5.80
N ILE A 168 -10.98 -1.78 -7.07
CA ILE A 168 -11.48 -0.85 -8.08
C ILE A 168 -12.79 -0.17 -7.63
N LYS A 169 -13.67 -0.88 -6.91
CA LYS A 169 -14.93 -0.31 -6.42
C LYS A 169 -14.77 0.88 -5.47
N ALA A 170 -13.63 1.00 -4.78
CA ALA A 170 -13.34 2.17 -3.96
C ALA A 170 -13.18 3.43 -4.83
N LEU A 171 -12.60 3.30 -6.03
CA LEU A 171 -12.39 4.43 -6.94
C LEU A 171 -13.73 4.95 -7.47
N PHE A 172 -14.72 4.07 -7.69
CA PHE A 172 -16.07 4.46 -8.14
C PHE A 172 -16.87 5.26 -7.12
N CYS A 173 -16.46 5.28 -5.85
CA CYS A 173 -17.07 6.14 -4.84
C CYS A 173 -16.65 7.61 -4.99
N PHE A 174 -15.56 7.90 -5.72
CA PHE A 174 -15.12 9.26 -5.96
C PHE A 174 -15.94 9.91 -7.11
N PRO A 175 -16.40 11.17 -6.95
CA PRO A 175 -17.23 11.84 -7.95
C PRO A 175 -16.59 11.88 -9.34
N GLY A 176 -17.36 11.48 -10.36
CA GLY A 176 -16.94 11.54 -11.75
C GLY A 176 -16.20 10.32 -12.28
N ILE A 177 -15.91 9.32 -11.43
CA ILE A 177 -15.37 8.02 -11.86
C ILE A 177 -16.54 7.04 -11.96
N LYS A 178 -16.68 6.38 -13.10
CA LYS A 178 -17.76 5.41 -13.37
C LYS A 178 -17.18 4.06 -13.81
N PRO A 179 -17.88 2.94 -13.53
CA PRO A 179 -17.54 1.65 -14.10
C PRO A 179 -17.85 1.65 -15.60
N GLU A 180 -16.82 1.81 -16.41
CA GLU A 180 -16.91 1.77 -17.87
C GLU A 180 -16.01 0.65 -18.40
N ILE A 181 -16.50 -0.07 -19.42
CA ILE A 181 -15.76 -1.16 -20.07
C ILE A 181 -15.58 -0.85 -21.55
N ASP A 182 -14.47 -1.32 -22.12
CA ASP A 182 -14.19 -1.27 -23.54
C ASP A 182 -13.81 -2.67 -24.06
N ILE A 183 -13.36 -2.73 -25.31
CA ILE A 183 -12.92 -3.98 -25.92
C ILE A 183 -11.69 -4.58 -25.20
N ASN A 184 -10.84 -3.77 -24.58
CA ASN A 184 -9.70 -4.25 -23.79
C ASN A 184 -10.17 -4.85 -22.47
N SER A 185 -11.16 -4.25 -21.80
CA SER A 185 -11.80 -4.84 -20.62
C SER A 185 -12.30 -6.26 -20.91
N LEU A 186 -12.96 -6.46 -22.05
CA LEU A 186 -13.44 -7.77 -22.47
C LEU A 186 -12.29 -8.74 -22.73
N ARG A 187 -11.18 -8.28 -23.32
CA ARG A 187 -9.97 -9.10 -23.54
C ARG A 187 -9.31 -9.52 -22.22
N GLU A 188 -9.22 -8.63 -21.25
CA GLU A 188 -8.68 -8.94 -19.92
C GLU A 188 -9.51 -10.02 -19.24
N VAL A 189 -10.85 -9.88 -19.25
CA VAL A 189 -11.75 -10.82 -18.58
C VAL A 189 -11.83 -12.17 -19.29
N PHE A 190 -12.01 -12.18 -20.62
CA PHE A 190 -12.27 -13.43 -21.38
C PHE A 190 -11.01 -14.07 -21.96
N GLY A 191 -9.96 -13.29 -22.22
CA GLY A 191 -8.72 -13.78 -22.84
C GLY A 191 -7.65 -14.17 -21.81
N ILE A 192 -7.49 -13.36 -20.75
CA ILE A 192 -6.40 -13.53 -19.76
C ILE A 192 -6.93 -14.10 -18.43
N GLY A 193 -8.23 -13.94 -18.15
CA GLY A 193 -8.87 -14.42 -16.93
C GLY A 193 -8.54 -15.88 -16.59
N PRO A 194 -8.22 -16.21 -15.33
CA PRO A 194 -8.34 -15.37 -14.12
C PRO A 194 -7.13 -14.44 -13.86
N ALA A 195 -6.10 -14.46 -14.70
CA ALA A 195 -4.98 -13.53 -14.60
C ALA A 195 -5.38 -12.13 -15.12
N ARG A 196 -4.48 -11.14 -14.97
CA ARG A 196 -4.61 -9.80 -15.55
C ARG A 196 -3.28 -9.35 -16.14
N THR A 197 -3.33 -8.55 -17.20
CA THR A 197 -2.16 -7.83 -17.68
C THR A 197 -1.59 -6.97 -16.55
N SER A 198 -0.26 -7.04 -16.35
CA SER A 198 0.39 -6.31 -15.27
C SER A 198 0.20 -4.80 -15.44
N GLY A 199 -0.45 -4.18 -14.46
CA GLY A 199 -0.74 -2.76 -14.42
C GLY A 199 -2.13 -2.39 -14.95
N ASP A 200 -2.92 -3.36 -15.43
CA ASP A 200 -4.26 -3.13 -15.94
C ASP A 200 -5.32 -3.27 -14.83
N GLY A 201 -6.27 -2.31 -14.80
CA GLY A 201 -7.37 -2.25 -13.83
C GLY A 201 -8.70 -2.77 -14.36
N VAL A 202 -8.72 -3.45 -15.51
CA VAL A 202 -9.85 -4.01 -16.27
C VAL A 202 -10.83 -2.96 -16.78
N PHE A 203 -11.22 -1.98 -15.98
CA PHE A 203 -12.13 -0.90 -16.36
C PHE A 203 -11.39 0.24 -17.06
N CYS A 204 -12.09 0.94 -17.95
CA CYS A 204 -11.56 2.06 -18.70
C CYS A 204 -10.90 3.10 -17.78
N GLY A 205 -9.64 3.43 -18.04
CA GLY A 205 -8.89 4.44 -17.30
C GLY A 205 -8.50 4.04 -15.87
N ILE A 206 -8.80 2.81 -15.44
CA ILE A 206 -8.33 2.27 -14.16
C ILE A 206 -7.05 1.49 -14.40
N ASN A 207 -6.03 1.77 -13.60
CA ASN A 207 -4.74 1.12 -13.65
C ASN A 207 -4.45 0.43 -12.31
N GLU A 208 -3.53 -0.52 -12.31
CA GLU A 208 -2.96 -1.12 -11.11
C GLU A 208 -1.49 -0.70 -11.00
N ILE A 209 -1.00 -0.40 -9.78
CA ILE A 209 0.44 -0.19 -9.58
C ILE A 209 1.13 -1.52 -9.89
N LYS A 210 2.17 -1.53 -10.73
CA LYS A 210 2.83 -2.80 -11.10
C LYS A 210 3.60 -3.40 -9.91
N PRO A 211 3.77 -4.73 -9.86
CA PRO A 211 4.65 -5.38 -8.89
C PRO A 211 6.04 -4.75 -8.88
N GLY A 212 6.59 -4.51 -7.69
CA GLY A 212 7.93 -3.92 -7.53
C GLY A 212 8.04 -2.46 -7.98
N GLU A 213 6.92 -1.75 -8.08
CA GLU A 213 6.89 -0.33 -8.42
C GLU A 213 6.27 0.52 -7.29
N TYR A 214 6.65 1.78 -7.24
CA TYR A 214 5.94 2.83 -6.53
C TYR A 214 5.57 3.96 -7.48
N ALA A 215 4.48 4.67 -7.19
CA ALA A 215 4.06 5.86 -7.91
C ALA A 215 4.16 7.09 -7.04
N VAL A 216 4.58 8.21 -7.63
CA VAL A 216 4.72 9.50 -6.96
C VAL A 216 3.77 10.48 -7.63
N TYR A 217 2.98 11.17 -6.81
CA TYR A 217 2.16 12.28 -7.23
C TYR A 217 2.53 13.55 -6.46
N SER A 218 2.85 14.61 -7.18
CA SER A 218 3.18 15.93 -6.63
C SER A 218 2.65 17.03 -7.55
N LYS A 219 2.89 18.30 -7.21
CA LYS A 219 2.65 19.44 -8.13
C LYS A 219 3.37 19.31 -9.48
N LYS A 220 4.44 18.49 -9.55
CA LYS A 220 5.18 18.22 -10.79
C LYS A 220 4.52 17.16 -11.68
N GLY A 221 3.44 16.53 -11.21
CA GLY A 221 2.71 15.49 -11.92
C GLY A 221 2.86 14.10 -11.28
N PHE A 222 2.50 13.08 -12.07
CA PHE A 222 2.48 11.68 -11.69
C PHE A 222 3.53 10.89 -12.47
N TYR A 223 4.29 10.03 -11.79
CA TYR A 223 5.20 9.08 -12.43
C TYR A 223 5.34 7.81 -11.59
N THR A 224 5.80 6.73 -12.21
CA THR A 224 6.12 5.47 -11.51
C THR A 224 7.61 5.16 -11.57
N VAL A 225 8.10 4.46 -10.55
CA VAL A 225 9.49 4.00 -10.45
C VAL A 225 9.48 2.53 -10.08
N ARG A 226 10.24 1.73 -10.83
CA ARG A 226 10.50 0.34 -10.47
C ARG A 226 11.67 0.26 -9.52
N TYR A 227 11.41 -0.20 -8.30
CA TYR A 227 12.43 -0.43 -7.29
C TYR A 227 12.88 -1.89 -7.24
N TRP A 228 12.07 -2.82 -7.75
CA TRP A 228 12.41 -4.24 -7.77
C TRP A 228 12.02 -4.91 -9.08
N LYS A 229 12.86 -5.83 -9.53
CA LYS A 229 12.61 -6.69 -10.69
C LYS A 229 13.17 -8.08 -10.37
N LEU A 230 12.42 -9.12 -10.71
CA LEU A 230 12.96 -10.47 -10.68
C LEU A 230 14.03 -10.62 -11.76
N GLU A 231 15.24 -10.94 -11.35
CA GLU A 231 16.36 -11.23 -12.23
C GLU A 231 16.65 -12.73 -12.18
N SER A 232 16.77 -13.34 -13.36
CA SER A 232 17.15 -14.74 -13.50
C SER A 232 18.65 -14.81 -13.77
N HIS A 233 19.34 -15.64 -13.02
CA HIS A 233 20.76 -15.92 -13.17
C HIS A 233 20.97 -17.40 -13.50
N ALA A 234 22.11 -17.71 -14.14
CA ALA A 234 22.48 -19.09 -14.37
C ALA A 234 22.60 -19.84 -13.04
N HIS A 235 21.97 -21.02 -12.96
CA HIS A 235 22.02 -21.86 -11.77
C HIS A 235 23.30 -22.68 -11.75
N THR A 236 24.19 -22.40 -10.80
CA THR A 236 25.51 -23.04 -10.69
C THR A 236 25.62 -24.01 -9.52
N ASP A 237 24.59 -24.10 -8.66
CA ASP A 237 24.62 -24.97 -7.49
C ASP A 237 24.49 -26.45 -7.93
N SER A 238 25.24 -27.35 -7.30
CA SER A 238 25.03 -28.79 -7.46
C SER A 238 23.62 -29.19 -6.98
N TYR A 239 23.17 -30.40 -7.35
CA TYR A 239 21.88 -30.92 -6.88
C TYR A 239 21.75 -30.87 -5.34
N LYS A 240 22.78 -31.31 -4.61
CA LYS A 240 22.77 -31.32 -3.14
C LYS A 240 22.65 -29.90 -2.56
N GLN A 241 23.44 -28.95 -3.08
CA GLN A 241 23.36 -27.54 -2.66
C GLN A 241 22.00 -26.94 -2.99
N THR A 242 21.42 -27.29 -4.13
CA THR A 242 20.09 -26.83 -4.54
C THR A 242 19.02 -27.29 -3.56
N VAL A 243 19.03 -28.58 -3.19
CA VAL A 243 18.09 -29.14 -2.22
C VAL A 243 18.21 -28.44 -0.86
N GLU A 244 19.44 -28.30 -0.34
CA GLU A 244 19.70 -27.64 0.94
C GLU A 244 19.23 -26.18 0.94
N LYS A 245 19.57 -25.43 -0.12
CA LYS A 245 19.24 -24.01 -0.27
C LYS A 245 17.74 -23.78 -0.42
N VAL A 246 17.06 -24.54 -1.28
CA VAL A 246 15.61 -24.43 -1.45
C VAL A 246 14.89 -24.81 -0.16
N SER A 247 15.31 -25.90 0.51
CA SER A 247 14.75 -26.28 1.80
C SER A 247 14.91 -25.16 2.84
N PHE A 248 16.09 -24.55 2.92
CA PHE A 248 16.34 -23.42 3.81
C PHE A 248 15.42 -22.23 3.49
N LEU A 249 15.36 -21.81 2.23
CA LEU A 249 14.57 -20.65 1.79
C LEU A 249 13.07 -20.83 2.07
N VAL A 250 12.52 -22.03 1.80
CA VAL A 250 11.12 -22.35 2.07
C VAL A 250 10.85 -22.33 3.57
N CYS A 251 11.69 -22.98 4.37
CA CYS A 251 11.52 -22.98 5.83
C CYS A 251 11.67 -21.57 6.44
N ASP A 252 12.61 -20.75 5.96
CA ASP A 252 12.79 -19.37 6.41
C ASP A 252 11.57 -18.51 6.07
N ALA A 253 11.05 -18.61 4.84
CA ALA A 253 9.86 -17.89 4.40
C ALA A 253 8.64 -18.24 5.27
N ILE A 254 8.42 -19.52 5.56
CA ILE A 254 7.34 -19.97 6.45
C ILE A 254 7.52 -19.39 7.85
N ARG A 255 8.72 -19.50 8.45
CA ARG A 255 8.98 -18.96 9.80
C ARG A 255 8.69 -17.47 9.90
N ARG A 256 9.13 -16.69 8.91
CA ARG A 256 8.91 -15.24 8.85
C ARG A 256 7.43 -14.86 8.70
N GLN A 257 6.64 -15.70 8.03
CA GLN A 257 5.19 -15.49 7.82
C GLN A 257 4.32 -16.03 8.97
N MET A 258 4.91 -16.73 9.95
CA MET A 258 4.18 -17.23 11.14
C MET A 258 4.06 -16.21 12.29
N VAL A 259 4.56 -14.98 12.11
CA VAL A 259 4.46 -13.93 13.13
C VAL A 259 3.04 -13.34 13.14
N SER A 260 2.22 -13.77 14.10
CA SER A 260 0.80 -13.37 14.23
C SER A 260 0.37 -13.31 15.70
N ASP A 261 -0.43 -12.31 16.07
CA ASP A 261 -1.06 -12.23 17.41
C ASP A 261 -2.39 -13.02 17.45
N VAL A 262 -2.81 -13.60 16.31
CA VAL A 262 -4.02 -14.42 16.16
C VAL A 262 -3.69 -15.82 15.65
N PRO A 263 -4.54 -16.84 15.90
CA PRO A 263 -4.31 -18.20 15.41
C PRO A 263 -4.11 -18.28 13.89
N ILE A 264 -3.21 -19.17 13.46
CA ILE A 264 -2.85 -19.39 12.06
C ILE A 264 -3.45 -20.72 11.58
N CYS A 265 -3.85 -20.79 10.31
CA CYS A 265 -4.24 -22.03 9.64
C CYS A 265 -3.49 -22.20 8.31
N SER A 266 -3.53 -23.40 7.76
CA SER A 266 -3.09 -23.70 6.39
C SER A 266 -4.27 -24.15 5.53
N PHE A 267 -4.24 -23.80 4.25
CA PHE A 267 -5.16 -24.34 3.24
C PHE A 267 -4.47 -25.56 2.60
N LEU A 268 -5.07 -26.74 2.74
CA LEU A 268 -4.54 -28.03 2.27
C LEU A 268 -5.39 -28.58 1.12
#